data_AF-M0JYG6-F1
#
_entry.id   AF-M0JYG6-F1
#
_cell.length_a   1.000
_cell.length_b   1.000
_cell.length_c   1.000
_cell.angle_alpha   90.00
_cell.angle_beta   90.00
_cell.angle_gamma   90.00
#
_symmetry.space_group_name_H-M   'P 1'
#
loop_
_entity.id
_entity.type
_entity.pdbx_description
1 polymer ?
#
loop_
_entity_poly.entity_id
_entity_poly.type
_entity_poly.pdbx_seq_one_letter_code
_entity_poly.pdbx_strand_id
1 'polypeptide(L)'
;MTLCEVLSIDSYKQLDRAVRKVDDLDATRQRRAKQLIAETDGAGVKLVDELDTTQLRTVMDAVDSTDGLARLSRQFDAGTVESRHIDEITDLLASGGMDGADLRRFSEMLHQRGSDPLIDDSIDADDLLDVAQKGELSETRLVTKDRDGEPIRLQSGDTDSGLEHIEGRHVNGDIVRRQQANGKDTGAASFFPTGRKIEVDGKTNELPDKMNDKDVKELIYETVEEGSKDAGRGDRIQYTLKPSDHGHDYGIERVKVIVKGDGSIHTAYPKSGGSVEKWSFPAGDWV
;
A
#
# COMPACT_ATOMS: atom_id res chain seq x y z
N MET A 1 -2.66 -49.74 0.31
CA MET A 1 -1.95 -48.47 0.19
C MET A 1 -2.68 -47.48 1.06
N THR A 2 -2.17 -47.26 2.27
CA THR A 2 -2.79 -46.35 3.25
C THR A 2 -2.49 -44.91 2.89
N LEU A 3 -3.37 -43.96 3.24
CA LEU A 3 -3.22 -42.52 2.97
C LEU A 3 -1.84 -41.96 3.41
N CYS A 4 -1.26 -42.51 4.47
CA CYS A 4 0.09 -42.19 4.95
C CYS A 4 1.23 -42.59 3.99
N GLU A 5 1.10 -43.68 3.22
CA GLU A 5 2.14 -44.10 2.28
C GLU A 5 2.19 -43.18 1.06
N VAL A 6 1.02 -42.77 0.55
CA VAL A 6 0.89 -41.86 -0.61
C VAL A 6 1.42 -40.47 -0.27
N LEU A 7 1.05 -39.92 0.89
CA LEU A 7 1.56 -38.62 1.36
C LEU A 7 3.09 -38.62 1.56
N SER A 8 3.68 -39.73 2.00
CA SER A 8 5.14 -39.83 2.13
C SER A 8 5.85 -39.88 0.78
N ILE A 9 5.31 -40.63 -0.19
CA ILE A 9 5.92 -40.80 -1.52
C ILE A 9 5.88 -39.48 -2.31
N ASP A 10 4.79 -38.72 -2.22
CA ASP A 10 4.66 -37.43 -2.90
C ASP A 10 5.58 -36.37 -2.28
N SER A 11 5.76 -36.40 -0.95
CA SER A 11 6.74 -35.56 -0.25
C SER A 11 8.19 -35.86 -0.65
N TYR A 12 8.57 -37.14 -0.80
CA TYR A 12 9.92 -37.51 -1.26
C TYR A 12 10.19 -37.09 -2.71
N LYS A 13 9.21 -37.24 -3.61
CA LYS A 13 9.35 -36.81 -5.01
C LYS A 13 9.48 -35.29 -5.13
N GLN A 14 8.74 -34.54 -4.31
CA GLN A 14 8.83 -33.09 -4.25
C GLN A 14 10.22 -32.63 -3.78
N LEU A 15 10.73 -33.20 -2.68
CA LEU A 15 12.07 -32.90 -2.19
C LEU A 15 13.13 -33.17 -3.25
N ASP A 16 13.04 -34.31 -3.93
CA ASP A 16 13.99 -34.70 -4.98
C ASP A 16 13.94 -33.74 -6.20
N ARG A 17 12.75 -33.32 -6.64
CA ARG A 17 12.61 -32.31 -7.70
C ARG A 17 13.18 -30.95 -7.27
N ALA A 18 12.85 -30.48 -6.08
CA ALA A 18 13.33 -29.20 -5.55
C ALA A 18 14.87 -29.20 -5.42
N VAL A 19 15.46 -30.28 -4.91
CA VAL A 19 16.93 -30.42 -4.78
C VAL A 19 17.61 -30.36 -6.15
N ARG A 20 17.10 -31.08 -7.16
CA ARG A 20 17.65 -31.00 -8.52
C ARG A 20 17.61 -29.58 -9.07
N LYS A 21 16.46 -28.90 -8.95
CA LYS A 21 16.30 -27.52 -9.41
C LYS A 21 17.32 -26.59 -8.74
N VAL A 22 17.53 -26.73 -7.43
CA VAL A 22 18.50 -25.94 -6.67
C VAL A 22 19.93 -26.24 -7.09
N ASP A 23 20.28 -27.49 -7.35
CA ASP A 23 21.64 -27.87 -7.76
C ASP A 23 21.96 -27.46 -9.21
N ASP A 24 20.96 -27.24 -10.05
CA ASP A 24 21.09 -26.69 -11.40
C ASP A 24 21.23 -25.15 -11.45
N LEU A 25 21.27 -24.49 -10.28
CA LEU A 25 21.51 -23.05 -10.16
C LEU A 25 23.00 -22.73 -10.07
N ASP A 26 23.37 -21.49 -10.44
CA ASP A 26 24.72 -20.99 -10.18
C ASP A 26 24.97 -20.81 -8.66
N ALA A 27 26.25 -20.70 -8.29
CA ALA A 27 26.69 -20.71 -6.89
C ALA A 27 26.05 -19.62 -6.01
N THR A 28 25.60 -18.50 -6.57
CA THR A 28 24.95 -17.43 -5.79
C THR A 28 23.47 -17.78 -5.60
N ARG A 29 22.76 -18.10 -6.68
CA ARG A 29 21.33 -18.47 -6.61
C ARG A 29 21.12 -19.75 -5.82
N GLN A 30 21.98 -20.75 -5.98
CA GLN A 30 21.95 -22.00 -5.22
C GLN A 30 22.07 -21.73 -3.71
N ARG A 31 22.97 -20.82 -3.30
CA ARG A 31 23.13 -20.45 -1.90
C ARG A 31 21.87 -19.79 -1.34
N ARG A 32 21.27 -18.86 -2.09
CA ARG A 32 20.02 -18.19 -1.72
C ARG A 32 18.86 -19.18 -1.61
N ALA A 33 18.72 -20.10 -2.56
CA ALA A 33 17.67 -21.12 -2.52
C ALA A 33 17.84 -22.09 -1.33
N LYS A 34 19.08 -22.51 -1.03
CA LYS A 34 19.38 -23.33 0.17
C LYS A 34 19.07 -22.58 1.46
N GLN A 35 19.40 -21.29 1.52
CA GLN A 35 19.07 -20.42 2.65
C GLN A 35 17.56 -20.29 2.82
N LEU A 36 16.82 -20.04 1.74
CA LEU A 36 15.35 -19.96 1.76
C LEU A 36 14.73 -21.24 2.33
N ILE A 37 15.18 -22.41 1.87
CA ILE A 37 14.69 -23.71 2.36
C ILE A 37 14.97 -23.86 3.86
N ALA A 38 16.16 -23.46 4.32
CA ALA A 38 16.54 -23.56 5.73
C ALA A 38 15.75 -22.60 6.64
N GLU A 39 15.40 -21.41 6.16
CA GLU A 39 14.72 -20.35 6.94
C GLU A 39 13.20 -20.52 7.03
N THR A 40 12.63 -21.48 6.31
CA THR A 40 11.18 -21.62 6.12
C THR A 40 10.63 -22.96 6.58
N ASP A 41 11.43 -23.75 7.31
CA ASP A 41 11.04 -25.05 7.87
C ASP A 41 10.33 -25.99 6.85
N GLY A 42 10.74 -25.91 5.57
CA GLY A 42 10.19 -26.72 4.48
C GLY A 42 9.20 -26.00 3.56
N ALA A 43 8.61 -24.86 3.95
CA ALA A 43 7.72 -24.10 3.06
C ALA A 43 8.44 -23.62 1.78
N GLY A 44 9.72 -23.26 1.90
CA GLY A 44 10.57 -22.91 0.76
C GLY A 44 10.80 -24.07 -0.21
N VAL A 45 10.73 -25.34 0.24
CA VAL A 45 10.81 -26.49 -0.67
C VAL A 45 9.60 -26.53 -1.58
N LYS A 46 8.40 -26.26 -1.06
CA LYS A 46 7.17 -26.23 -1.87
C LYS A 46 7.23 -25.13 -2.92
N LEU A 47 7.64 -23.92 -2.54
CA LEU A 47 7.80 -22.82 -3.50
C LEU A 47 8.84 -23.13 -4.59
N VAL A 48 9.99 -23.71 -4.21
CA VAL A 48 11.02 -24.11 -5.18
C VAL A 48 10.54 -25.24 -6.10
N ASP A 49 9.74 -26.17 -5.60
CA ASP A 49 9.14 -27.23 -6.41
C ASP A 49 8.09 -26.68 -7.39
N GLU A 50 7.36 -25.64 -7.00
CA GLU A 50 6.39 -24.96 -7.86
C GLU A 50 7.08 -24.27 -9.04
N LEU A 51 8.09 -23.45 -8.77
CA LEU A 51 8.78 -22.65 -9.77
C LEU A 51 9.58 -23.52 -10.74
N ASP A 52 9.42 -23.33 -12.05
CA ASP A 52 10.37 -23.90 -13.01
C ASP A 52 11.79 -23.29 -12.85
N THR A 53 12.79 -23.89 -13.49
CA THR A 53 14.19 -23.43 -13.32
C THR A 53 14.40 -21.98 -13.81
N THR A 54 13.64 -21.52 -14.79
CA THR A 54 13.68 -20.14 -15.28
C THR A 54 13.03 -19.20 -14.28
N GLN A 55 11.80 -19.49 -13.84
CA GLN A 55 11.08 -18.72 -12.84
C GLN A 55 11.88 -18.63 -11.53
N LEU A 56 12.46 -19.74 -11.08
CA LEU A 56 13.31 -19.79 -9.90
C LEU A 56 14.54 -18.88 -10.04
N ARG A 57 15.17 -18.83 -11.22
CA ARG A 57 16.27 -17.90 -11.49
C ARG A 57 15.80 -16.45 -11.44
N THR A 58 14.69 -16.13 -12.10
CA THR A 58 14.08 -14.79 -12.10
C THR A 58 13.82 -14.30 -10.67
N VAL A 59 13.15 -15.11 -9.86
CA VAL A 59 12.82 -14.77 -8.47
C VAL A 59 14.09 -14.59 -7.62
N MET A 60 15.10 -15.45 -7.80
CA MET A 60 16.36 -15.36 -7.06
C MET A 60 17.25 -14.19 -7.49
N ASP A 61 17.11 -13.71 -8.73
CA ASP A 61 17.81 -12.53 -9.24
C ASP A 61 17.16 -11.24 -8.76
N ALA A 62 15.83 -11.21 -8.70
CA ALA A 62 15.08 -10.02 -8.32
C ALA A 62 15.28 -9.62 -6.85
N VAL A 63 15.58 -10.59 -5.97
CA VAL A 63 15.73 -10.32 -4.54
C VAL A 63 17.18 -10.19 -4.09
N ASP A 64 17.46 -9.20 -3.27
CA ASP A 64 18.76 -9.06 -2.59
C ASP A 64 18.89 -9.96 -1.36
N SER A 65 17.76 -10.28 -0.73
CA SER A 65 17.64 -11.05 0.52
C SER A 65 16.49 -12.04 0.46
N THR A 66 16.60 -13.17 1.17
CA THR A 66 15.55 -14.20 1.23
C THR A 66 14.34 -13.81 2.07
N ASP A 67 14.39 -12.75 2.89
CA ASP A 67 13.31 -12.37 3.82
C ASP A 67 11.91 -12.24 3.16
N GLY A 68 11.82 -11.57 2.00
CA GLY A 68 10.57 -11.43 1.26
C GLY A 68 10.09 -12.78 0.71
N LEU A 69 11.01 -13.56 0.13
CA LEU A 69 10.72 -14.92 -0.35
C LEU A 69 10.32 -15.88 0.77
N ALA A 70 10.88 -15.72 1.97
CA ALA A 70 10.55 -16.54 3.12
C ALA A 70 9.12 -16.27 3.58
N ARG A 71 8.67 -15.00 3.56
CA ARG A 71 7.27 -14.63 3.81
C ARG A 71 6.35 -15.18 2.72
N LEU A 72 6.70 -14.97 1.45
CA LEU A 72 5.95 -15.49 0.31
C LEU A 72 5.81 -17.02 0.37
N SER A 73 6.90 -17.74 0.68
CA SER A 73 6.90 -19.21 0.81
C SER A 73 5.93 -19.67 1.90
N ARG A 74 5.90 -18.99 3.05
CA ARG A 74 4.95 -19.29 4.12
C ARG A 74 3.51 -18.99 3.71
N GLN A 75 3.27 -17.92 2.96
CA GLN A 75 1.94 -17.59 2.44
C GLN A 75 1.47 -18.59 1.38
N PHE A 76 2.38 -19.08 0.54
CA PHE A 76 2.12 -20.14 -0.42
C PHE A 76 1.79 -21.47 0.28
N ASP A 77 2.59 -21.84 1.30
CA ASP A 77 2.36 -23.03 2.11
C ASP A 77 1.01 -22.97 2.87
N ALA A 78 0.64 -21.78 3.35
CA ALA A 78 -0.63 -21.53 4.02
C ALA A 78 -1.84 -21.41 3.06
N GLY A 79 -1.62 -21.42 1.74
CA GLY A 79 -2.67 -21.26 0.73
C GLY A 79 -3.24 -19.85 0.60
N THR A 80 -2.59 -18.84 1.20
CA THR A 80 -2.92 -17.43 0.95
C THR A 80 -2.43 -16.97 -0.42
N VAL A 81 -1.33 -17.54 -0.88
CA VAL A 81 -0.80 -17.38 -2.23
C VAL A 81 -0.92 -18.72 -2.93
N GLU A 82 -1.42 -18.74 -4.17
CA GLU A 82 -1.65 -19.95 -4.94
C GLU A 82 -0.68 -20.01 -6.12
N SER A 83 -0.59 -21.17 -6.80
CA SER A 83 0.27 -21.37 -7.96
C SER A 83 0.10 -20.28 -9.02
N ARG A 84 -1.16 -19.91 -9.32
CA ARG A 84 -1.47 -18.83 -10.27
C ARG A 84 -0.88 -17.47 -9.86
N HIS A 85 -0.84 -17.16 -8.57
CA HIS A 85 -0.22 -15.93 -8.07
C HIS A 85 1.30 -16.01 -8.21
N ILE A 86 1.91 -17.18 -7.99
CA ILE A 86 3.34 -17.38 -8.19
C ILE A 86 3.70 -17.17 -9.67
N ASP A 87 2.93 -17.74 -10.59
CA ASP A 87 3.11 -17.53 -12.02
C ASP A 87 3.03 -16.04 -12.37
N GLU A 88 1.99 -15.35 -11.89
CA GLU A 88 1.80 -13.92 -12.14
C GLU A 88 2.91 -13.05 -11.54
N ILE A 89 3.34 -13.32 -10.31
CA ILE A 89 4.50 -12.66 -9.69
C ILE A 89 5.74 -12.87 -10.57
N THR A 90 5.97 -14.09 -11.05
CA THR A 90 7.15 -14.38 -11.88
C THR A 90 7.10 -13.65 -13.23
N ASP A 91 5.92 -13.52 -13.82
CA ASP A 91 5.69 -12.79 -15.06
C ASP A 91 5.90 -11.28 -14.86
N LEU A 92 5.43 -10.72 -13.75
CA LEU A 92 5.68 -9.32 -13.40
C LEU A 92 7.16 -9.04 -13.14
N LEU A 93 7.87 -9.93 -12.44
CA LEU A 93 9.31 -9.81 -12.24
C LEU A 93 10.09 -9.92 -13.57
N ALA A 94 9.69 -10.84 -14.45
CA ALA A 94 10.35 -11.03 -15.74
C ALA A 94 10.10 -9.87 -16.71
N SER A 95 8.90 -9.29 -16.69
CA SER A 95 8.53 -8.14 -17.52
C SER A 95 8.99 -6.80 -16.96
N GLY A 96 9.45 -6.77 -15.70
CA GLY A 96 9.85 -5.55 -14.98
C GLY A 96 8.66 -4.75 -14.43
N GLY A 97 7.46 -5.34 -14.38
CA GLY A 97 6.30 -4.77 -13.70
C GLY A 97 6.37 -4.88 -12.17
N MET A 98 7.21 -5.77 -11.65
CA MET A 98 7.60 -5.80 -10.24
C MET A 98 9.12 -5.92 -10.13
N ASP A 99 9.67 -5.37 -9.05
CA ASP A 99 11.04 -5.65 -8.63
C ASP A 99 11.10 -6.35 -7.25
N GLY A 100 12.31 -6.52 -6.72
CA GLY A 100 12.51 -7.12 -5.40
C GLY A 100 11.96 -6.31 -4.23
N ALA A 101 11.82 -4.99 -4.38
CA ALA A 101 11.18 -4.13 -3.39
C ALA A 101 9.66 -4.29 -3.43
N ASP A 102 9.07 -4.36 -4.61
CA ASP A 102 7.64 -4.64 -4.78
C ASP A 102 7.28 -6.02 -4.22
N LEU A 103 8.06 -7.06 -4.54
CA LEU A 103 7.83 -8.41 -4.03
C LEU A 103 7.92 -8.47 -2.50
N ARG A 104 8.88 -7.75 -1.93
CA ARG A 104 9.02 -7.64 -0.47
C ARG A 104 7.78 -6.98 0.12
N ARG A 105 7.33 -5.87 -0.47
CA ARG A 105 6.16 -5.13 -0.01
C ARG A 105 4.87 -5.93 -0.15
N PHE A 106 4.69 -6.65 -1.25
CA PHE A 106 3.61 -7.63 -1.47
C PHE A 106 3.52 -8.64 -0.32
N SER A 107 4.64 -9.31 -0.05
CA SER A 107 4.69 -10.34 1.00
C SER A 107 4.48 -9.75 2.40
N GLU A 108 4.93 -8.52 2.64
CA GLU A 108 4.74 -7.80 3.90
C GLU A 108 3.27 -7.45 4.12
N MET A 109 2.60 -6.89 3.10
CA MET A 109 1.21 -6.48 3.21
C MET A 109 0.28 -7.67 3.48
N LEU A 110 0.46 -8.78 2.75
CA LEU A 110 -0.30 -10.01 3.02
C LEU A 110 -0.03 -10.59 4.41
N HIS A 111 1.15 -10.35 4.98
CA HIS A 111 1.47 -10.81 6.32
C HIS A 111 0.86 -9.91 7.41
N GLN A 112 0.75 -8.61 7.12
CA GLN A 112 0.28 -7.59 8.06
C GLN A 112 -1.23 -7.36 8.00
N ARG A 113 -1.95 -7.85 6.98
CA ARG A 113 -3.41 -7.72 6.87
C ARG A 113 -4.12 -8.12 8.18
N GLY A 114 -5.02 -7.27 8.65
CA GLY A 114 -5.73 -7.45 9.92
C GLY A 114 -4.91 -7.15 11.19
N SER A 115 -3.65 -6.75 11.07
CA SER A 115 -2.81 -6.28 12.19
C SER A 115 -2.27 -4.87 12.00
N ASP A 116 -2.01 -4.46 10.75
CA ASP A 116 -1.72 -3.08 10.40
C ASP A 116 -3.04 -2.37 10.06
N PRO A 117 -3.44 -1.31 10.80
CA PRO A 117 -4.67 -0.57 10.52
C PRO A 117 -4.68 0.16 9.18
N LEU A 118 -3.54 0.23 8.47
CA LEU A 118 -3.42 0.81 7.14
C LEU A 118 -3.55 -0.24 6.02
N ILE A 119 -3.77 -1.50 6.38
CA ILE A 119 -3.95 -2.60 5.43
C ILE A 119 -5.24 -3.32 5.80
N ASP A 120 -6.25 -3.10 4.97
CA ASP A 120 -7.56 -3.73 5.06
C ASP A 120 -7.43 -5.26 5.12
N ASP A 121 -8.18 -5.90 6.01
CA ASP A 121 -8.11 -7.34 6.24
C ASP A 121 -8.71 -8.16 5.09
N SER A 122 -9.55 -7.54 4.27
CA SER A 122 -10.15 -8.10 3.05
C SER A 122 -9.20 -8.11 1.85
N ILE A 123 -8.00 -7.53 1.99
CA ILE A 123 -6.98 -7.53 0.93
C ILE A 123 -6.36 -8.91 0.79
N ASP A 124 -6.43 -9.41 -0.43
CA ASP A 124 -5.87 -10.69 -0.84
C ASP A 124 -4.72 -10.52 -1.84
N ALA A 125 -4.22 -11.65 -2.33
CA ALA A 125 -3.11 -11.67 -3.26
C ALA A 125 -3.49 -11.10 -4.63
N ASP A 126 -4.74 -11.30 -5.08
CA ASP A 126 -5.22 -10.78 -6.35
C ASP A 126 -5.25 -9.25 -6.32
N ASP A 127 -5.76 -8.67 -5.22
CA ASP A 127 -5.81 -7.21 -5.07
C ASP A 127 -4.42 -6.56 -5.14
N LEU A 128 -3.43 -7.18 -4.49
CA LEU A 128 -2.07 -6.64 -4.46
C LEU A 128 -1.34 -6.85 -5.79
N LEU A 129 -1.66 -7.90 -6.54
CA LEU A 129 -1.15 -8.09 -7.91
C LEU A 129 -1.78 -7.06 -8.85
N ASP A 130 -3.07 -6.81 -8.72
CA ASP A 130 -3.78 -5.73 -9.41
C ASP A 130 -3.13 -4.37 -9.14
N VAL A 131 -2.77 -4.10 -7.89
CA VAL A 131 -2.04 -2.88 -7.52
C VAL A 131 -0.66 -2.85 -8.16
N ALA A 132 0.10 -3.94 -8.11
CA ALA A 132 1.44 -4.03 -8.69
C ALA A 132 1.41 -3.81 -10.22
N GLN A 133 0.40 -4.33 -10.91
CA GLN A 133 0.19 -4.07 -12.33
C GLN A 133 -0.08 -2.60 -12.64
N LYS A 134 -0.76 -1.89 -11.74
CA LYS A 134 -1.20 -0.49 -11.90
C LYS A 134 -0.16 0.51 -11.39
N GLY A 135 0.93 0.09 -10.74
CA GLY A 135 2.01 0.97 -10.29
C GLY A 135 2.96 0.33 -9.27
N GLU A 136 3.87 1.12 -8.71
CA GLU A 136 4.88 0.64 -7.77
C GLU A 136 4.25 0.31 -6.40
N LEU A 137 4.29 -0.98 -6.04
CA LEU A 137 3.76 -1.48 -4.78
C LEU A 137 4.66 -1.10 -3.62
N SER A 138 5.97 -1.04 -3.83
CA SER A 138 7.00 -0.59 -2.89
C SER A 138 6.73 0.78 -2.27
N GLU A 139 6.10 1.68 -3.03
CA GLU A 139 5.70 3.02 -2.57
C GLU A 139 4.33 3.05 -1.90
N THR A 140 3.59 1.94 -1.90
CA THR A 140 2.26 1.87 -1.29
C THR A 140 2.36 1.80 0.23
N ARG A 141 1.74 2.76 0.89
CA ARG A 141 1.72 2.92 2.36
C ARG A 141 0.42 2.41 2.98
N LEU A 142 -0.69 2.51 2.26
CA LEU A 142 -2.00 2.02 2.67
C LEU A 142 -2.72 1.41 1.47
N VAL A 143 -3.50 0.36 1.73
CA VAL A 143 -4.36 -0.29 0.73
C VAL A 143 -5.67 -0.73 1.37
N THR A 144 -6.78 -0.51 0.67
CA THR A 144 -8.15 -0.84 1.08
C THR A 144 -9.01 -1.16 -0.13
N LYS A 145 -10.23 -1.64 0.09
CA LYS A 145 -11.26 -1.73 -0.95
C LYS A 145 -12.27 -0.63 -0.79
N ASP A 146 -12.74 -0.08 -1.91
CA ASP A 146 -13.96 0.70 -1.87
C ASP A 146 -15.20 -0.21 -1.81
N ARG A 147 -16.39 0.40 -1.74
CA ARG A 147 -17.67 -0.34 -1.68
C ARG A 147 -17.94 -1.27 -2.86
N ASP A 148 -17.31 -1.03 -4.00
CA ASP A 148 -17.45 -1.87 -5.19
C ASP A 148 -16.45 -3.06 -5.17
N GLY A 149 -15.59 -3.12 -4.15
CA GLY A 149 -14.53 -4.12 -4.01
C GLY A 149 -13.24 -3.75 -4.74
N GLU A 150 -13.13 -2.54 -5.28
CA GLU A 150 -11.96 -2.12 -6.05
C GLU A 150 -10.81 -1.69 -5.12
N PRO A 151 -9.57 -2.17 -5.36
CA PRO A 151 -8.44 -1.82 -4.53
C PRO A 151 -8.04 -0.35 -4.72
N ILE A 152 -8.08 0.41 -3.63
CA ILE A 152 -7.63 1.80 -3.54
C ILE A 152 -6.37 1.87 -2.70
N ARG A 153 -5.39 2.67 -3.14
CA ARG A 153 -4.08 2.75 -2.49
C ARG A 153 -3.63 4.18 -2.23
N LEU A 154 -2.93 4.37 -1.12
CA LEU A 154 -2.19 5.60 -0.83
C LEU A 154 -0.69 5.32 -0.97
N GLN A 155 -0.06 5.99 -1.92
CA GLN A 155 1.39 5.94 -2.13
C GLN A 155 2.09 7.07 -1.36
N SER A 156 3.41 6.95 -1.15
CA SER A 156 4.23 8.05 -0.61
C SER A 156 3.98 9.35 -1.38
N GLY A 157 3.99 9.26 -2.71
CA GLY A 157 3.75 10.39 -3.59
C GLY A 157 4.83 11.47 -3.52
N ASP A 158 4.45 12.69 -3.83
CA ASP A 158 5.30 13.87 -3.92
C ASP A 158 4.53 15.13 -3.48
N THR A 159 5.03 16.32 -3.79
CA THR A 159 4.35 17.57 -3.42
C THR A 159 3.03 17.81 -4.17
N ASP A 160 2.73 17.06 -5.22
CA ASP A 160 1.54 17.21 -6.05
C ASP A 160 0.50 16.10 -5.82
N SER A 161 0.90 14.95 -5.27
CA SER A 161 -0.03 13.86 -4.95
C SER A 161 0.44 12.89 -3.86
N GLY A 162 -0.47 12.08 -3.33
CA GLY A 162 -0.16 11.03 -2.35
C GLY A 162 0.06 11.55 -0.93
N LEU A 163 0.74 10.76 -0.11
CA LEU A 163 0.88 11.04 1.32
C LEU A 163 1.69 12.32 1.58
N GLU A 164 2.80 12.55 0.86
CA GLU A 164 3.61 13.77 1.01
C GLU A 164 2.77 15.01 0.71
N HIS A 165 1.92 14.98 -0.32
CA HIS A 165 1.02 16.08 -0.63
C HIS A 165 0.00 16.31 0.48
N ILE A 166 -0.63 15.25 0.99
CA ILE A 166 -1.65 15.34 2.04
C ILE A 166 -1.03 15.91 3.33
N GLU A 167 0.08 15.32 3.79
CA GLU A 167 0.75 15.78 5.00
C GLU A 167 1.31 17.20 4.79
N GLY A 168 1.97 17.47 3.68
CA GLY A 168 2.60 18.76 3.40
C GLY A 168 1.60 19.90 3.15
N ARG A 169 0.43 19.63 2.55
CA ARG A 169 -0.57 20.67 2.21
C ARG A 169 -1.67 20.79 3.25
N HIS A 170 -2.14 19.68 3.80
CA HIS A 170 -3.36 19.62 4.61
C HIS A 170 -3.13 19.27 6.09
N VAL A 171 -1.89 18.96 6.49
CA VAL A 171 -1.53 18.72 7.90
C VAL A 171 -0.49 19.73 8.40
N ASN A 172 0.62 19.90 7.67
CA ASN A 172 1.79 20.68 8.10
C ASN A 172 1.89 22.06 7.44
N GLY A 173 1.24 22.25 6.29
CA GLY A 173 1.27 23.51 5.54
C GLY A 173 2.60 23.88 4.88
N ASP A 174 3.61 23.00 4.90
CA ASP A 174 4.90 23.21 4.24
C ASP A 174 4.77 23.45 2.74
N ILE A 175 3.83 22.77 2.07
CA ILE A 175 3.56 22.97 0.64
C ILE A 175 2.91 24.33 0.40
N VAL A 176 1.98 24.73 1.26
CA VAL A 176 1.30 26.04 1.19
C VAL A 176 2.32 27.17 1.31
N ARG A 177 3.21 27.07 2.30
CA ARG A 177 4.31 28.04 2.51
C ARG A 177 5.26 28.10 1.32
N ARG A 178 5.68 26.95 0.78
CA ARG A 178 6.56 26.87 -0.41
C ARG A 178 5.91 27.48 -1.64
N GLN A 179 4.63 27.22 -1.87
CA GLN A 179 3.89 27.77 -3.01
C GLN A 179 3.76 29.30 -2.92
N GLN A 180 3.47 29.82 -1.72
CA GLN A 180 3.45 31.26 -1.46
C GLN A 180 4.81 31.90 -1.77
N ALA A 181 5.90 31.34 -1.24
CA ALA A 181 7.26 31.86 -1.46
C ALA A 181 7.66 31.89 -2.95
N ASN A 182 7.09 30.99 -3.75
CA ASN A 182 7.32 30.91 -5.19
C ASN A 182 6.32 31.73 -6.02
N GLY A 183 5.45 32.53 -5.39
CA GLY A 183 4.43 33.33 -6.06
C GLY A 183 3.34 32.50 -6.76
N LYS A 184 3.13 31.24 -6.35
CA LYS A 184 2.09 30.38 -6.91
C LYS A 184 0.78 30.54 -6.13
N ASP A 185 -0.25 31.05 -6.79
CA ASP A 185 -1.62 30.96 -6.30
C ASP A 185 -2.19 29.57 -6.59
N THR A 186 -2.56 28.84 -5.54
CA THR A 186 -3.22 27.53 -5.65
C THR A 186 -4.62 27.51 -5.05
N GLY A 187 -5.22 28.68 -4.85
CA GLY A 187 -6.58 28.85 -4.35
C GLY A 187 -6.66 28.86 -2.83
N ALA A 188 -7.20 27.80 -2.23
CA ALA A 188 -7.29 27.66 -0.78
C ALA A 188 -6.75 26.31 -0.33
N ALA A 189 -6.22 26.26 0.89
CA ALA A 189 -5.84 25.02 1.56
C ALA A 189 -6.68 24.89 2.83
N SER A 190 -7.20 23.69 3.07
CA SER A 190 -7.93 23.35 4.30
C SER A 190 -7.11 22.37 5.12
N PHE A 191 -7.17 22.49 6.44
CA PHE A 191 -6.28 21.75 7.33
C PHE A 191 -7.04 20.83 8.27
N PHE A 192 -6.49 19.63 8.48
CA PHE A 192 -6.97 18.72 9.52
C PHE A 192 -6.66 19.28 10.91
N PRO A 193 -7.58 19.19 11.88
CA PRO A 193 -7.43 19.73 13.23
C PRO A 193 -6.45 18.90 14.06
N THR A 194 -5.16 19.07 13.77
CA THR A 194 -4.06 18.29 14.36
C THR A 194 -3.31 18.99 15.49
N GLY A 195 -3.79 20.14 15.96
CA GLY A 195 -3.09 20.93 16.99
C GLY A 195 -1.82 21.62 16.48
N ARG A 196 -1.43 21.42 15.21
CA ARG A 196 -0.19 21.96 14.65
C ARG A 196 -0.27 23.47 14.48
N LYS A 197 0.89 24.12 14.63
CA LYS A 197 1.06 25.54 14.29
C LYS A 197 1.50 25.67 12.86
N ILE A 198 0.74 26.41 12.07
CA ILE A 198 0.98 26.60 10.65
C ILE A 198 1.33 28.06 10.41
N GLU A 199 2.52 28.31 9.85
CA GLU A 199 2.97 29.64 9.46
C GLU A 199 2.89 29.78 7.93
N VAL A 200 2.10 30.76 7.48
CA VAL A 200 1.98 31.17 6.08
C VAL A 200 2.05 32.69 6.00
N ASP A 201 2.93 33.23 5.16
CA ASP A 201 3.10 34.68 4.96
C ASP A 201 3.34 35.47 6.25
N GLY A 202 4.13 34.90 7.17
CA GLY A 202 4.41 35.50 8.49
C GLY A 202 3.23 35.47 9.47
N LYS A 203 2.09 34.90 9.09
CA LYS A 203 0.93 34.67 9.96
C LYS A 203 0.93 33.25 10.46
N THR A 204 0.95 33.10 11.79
CA THR A 204 0.84 31.79 12.44
C THR A 204 -0.60 31.57 12.92
N ASN A 205 -1.15 30.40 12.60
CA ASN A 205 -2.39 29.90 13.19
C ASN A 205 -2.16 28.55 13.89
N GLU A 206 -2.78 28.36 15.04
CA GLU A 206 -2.75 27.09 15.78
C GLU A 206 -4.04 26.35 15.47
N LEU A 207 -3.92 25.20 14.79
CA LEU A 207 -5.07 24.39 14.43
C LEU A 207 -5.73 23.82 15.70
N PRO A 208 -7.06 23.60 15.71
CA PRO A 208 -7.70 22.87 16.80
C PRO A 208 -7.02 21.51 17.01
N ASP A 209 -6.83 21.08 18.25
CA ASP A 209 -6.21 19.79 18.60
C ASP A 209 -7.29 18.73 18.83
N LYS A 210 -7.73 18.09 17.74
CA LYS A 210 -8.86 17.14 17.76
C LYS A 210 -8.48 15.74 17.26
N MET A 211 -7.41 15.62 16.48
CA MET A 211 -6.99 14.36 15.89
C MET A 211 -5.47 14.34 15.67
N ASN A 212 -4.86 13.16 15.67
CA ASN A 212 -3.43 13.00 15.39
C ASN A 212 -3.17 12.50 13.95
N ASP A 213 -1.90 12.35 13.54
CA ASP A 213 -1.54 11.91 12.18
C ASP A 213 -2.08 10.51 11.82
N LYS A 214 -2.19 9.61 12.81
CA LYS A 214 -2.78 8.28 12.63
C LYS A 214 -4.27 8.40 12.36
N ASP A 215 -4.98 9.22 13.13
CA ASP A 215 -6.41 9.46 12.94
C ASP A 215 -6.69 10.06 11.54
N VAL A 216 -5.79 10.88 10.98
CA VAL A 216 -5.92 11.40 9.61
C VAL A 216 -5.89 10.27 8.60
N LYS A 217 -4.97 9.31 8.75
CA LYS A 217 -4.82 8.17 7.84
C LYS A 217 -6.02 7.21 7.94
N GLU A 218 -6.46 6.91 9.17
CA GLU A 218 -7.66 6.11 9.42
C GLU A 218 -8.92 6.79 8.85
N LEU A 219 -9.03 8.12 8.96
CA LEU A 219 -10.17 8.84 8.40
C LEU A 219 -10.17 8.88 6.86
N ILE A 220 -9.00 8.93 6.24
CA ILE A 220 -8.85 8.80 4.78
C ILE A 220 -9.31 7.42 4.33
N TYR A 221 -8.85 6.38 5.03
CA TYR A 221 -9.24 4.99 4.81
C TYR A 221 -10.75 4.82 4.90
N GLU A 222 -11.35 5.18 6.03
CA GLU A 222 -12.80 5.05 6.24
C GLU A 222 -13.59 5.90 5.25
N THR A 223 -13.06 7.02 4.78
CA THR A 223 -13.71 7.80 3.72
C THR A 223 -13.75 7.04 2.40
N VAL A 224 -12.75 6.24 2.06
CA VAL A 224 -12.75 5.43 0.83
C VAL A 224 -13.69 4.23 0.97
N GLU A 225 -13.62 3.54 2.10
CA GLU A 225 -14.42 2.35 2.38
C GLU A 225 -15.91 2.68 2.54
N GLU A 226 -16.24 3.75 3.27
CA GLU A 226 -17.61 4.05 3.69
C GLU A 226 -18.16 5.38 3.14
N GLY A 227 -17.36 6.13 2.40
CA GLY A 227 -17.80 7.40 1.82
C GLY A 227 -18.84 7.23 0.71
N SER A 228 -19.53 8.32 0.40
CA SER A 228 -20.26 8.42 -0.86
C SER A 228 -19.27 8.57 -2.01
N LYS A 229 -19.39 7.71 -3.02
CA LYS A 229 -18.57 7.70 -4.24
C LYS A 229 -19.27 8.51 -5.33
N ASP A 230 -18.62 9.57 -5.79
CA ASP A 230 -19.12 10.48 -6.82
C ASP A 230 -18.10 10.64 -7.95
N ALA A 231 -18.58 10.88 -9.17
CA ALA A 231 -17.72 11.24 -10.30
C ALA A 231 -17.04 12.60 -10.03
N GLY A 232 -15.72 12.64 -10.21
CA GLY A 232 -14.91 13.84 -10.11
C GLY A 232 -14.66 14.52 -11.45
N ARG A 233 -13.63 15.38 -11.48
CA ARG A 233 -13.20 16.04 -12.72
C ARG A 233 -12.25 15.12 -13.48
N GLY A 234 -12.56 14.86 -14.75
CA GLY A 234 -11.75 13.96 -15.58
C GLY A 234 -11.99 12.51 -15.21
N ASP A 235 -10.91 11.75 -15.07
CA ASP A 235 -10.87 10.34 -14.64
C ASP A 235 -10.91 10.17 -13.11
N ARG A 236 -11.06 11.27 -12.35
CA ARG A 236 -10.99 11.24 -10.90
C ARG A 236 -12.30 10.80 -10.28
N ILE A 237 -12.20 10.04 -9.21
CA ILE A 237 -13.31 9.66 -8.33
C ILE A 237 -13.18 10.46 -7.03
N GLN A 238 -14.32 10.85 -6.45
CA GLN A 238 -14.37 11.56 -5.18
C GLN A 238 -15.12 10.72 -4.16
N TYR A 239 -14.49 10.51 -3.01
CA TYR A 239 -15.12 9.90 -1.85
C TYR A 239 -15.37 10.98 -0.81
N THR A 240 -16.57 10.98 -0.24
CA THR A 240 -16.97 11.97 0.76
C THR A 240 -17.58 11.30 1.98
N LEU A 241 -17.07 11.62 3.16
CA LEU A 241 -17.56 11.08 4.43
C LEU A 241 -17.91 12.22 5.39
N LYS A 242 -18.92 11.97 6.24
CA LYS A 242 -19.22 12.79 7.41
C LYS A 242 -18.74 12.04 8.67
N PRO A 243 -17.60 12.42 9.27
CA PRO A 243 -16.98 11.65 10.35
C PRO A 243 -17.89 11.40 11.56
N SER A 244 -18.79 12.34 11.87
CA SER A 244 -19.74 12.19 12.99
C SER A 244 -20.72 11.02 12.82
N ASP A 245 -21.01 10.62 11.57
CA ASP A 245 -21.91 9.51 11.28
C ASP A 245 -21.22 8.16 11.56
N HIS A 246 -19.91 8.20 11.80
CA HIS A 246 -19.00 7.08 12.07
C HIS A 246 -18.43 7.12 13.50
N GLY A 247 -19.00 7.95 14.38
CA GLY A 247 -18.60 8.03 15.79
C GLY A 247 -17.41 8.94 16.09
N HIS A 248 -16.90 9.68 15.10
CA HIS A 248 -15.79 10.60 15.30
C HIS A 248 -16.26 12.03 15.63
N ASP A 249 -15.73 12.62 16.70
CA ASP A 249 -15.98 14.02 17.10
C ASP A 249 -14.76 14.93 16.83
N TYR A 250 -14.28 14.91 15.58
CA TYR A 250 -13.14 15.74 15.17
C TYR A 250 -13.50 17.19 14.86
N GLY A 251 -14.78 17.57 14.95
CA GLY A 251 -15.26 18.88 14.49
C GLY A 251 -15.18 19.08 12.97
N ILE A 252 -15.01 17.99 12.21
CA ILE A 252 -15.08 17.94 10.74
C ILE A 252 -16.48 17.47 10.35
N GLU A 253 -17.18 18.26 9.53
CA GLU A 253 -18.49 17.89 8.99
C GLU A 253 -18.38 17.07 7.70
N ARG A 254 -17.30 17.29 6.94
CA ARG A 254 -17.10 16.61 5.66
C ARG A 254 -15.62 16.46 5.33
N VAL A 255 -15.19 15.24 5.08
CA VAL A 255 -13.88 14.91 4.49
C VAL A 255 -14.08 14.60 3.01
N LYS A 256 -13.07 14.91 2.19
CA LYS A 256 -13.02 14.47 0.80
C LYS A 256 -11.69 13.77 0.52
N VAL A 257 -11.76 12.62 -0.13
CA VAL A 257 -10.62 11.92 -0.73
C VAL A 257 -10.81 11.93 -2.25
N ILE A 258 -9.76 12.26 -2.98
CA ILE A 258 -9.74 12.26 -4.45
C ILE A 258 -8.83 11.14 -4.92
N VAL A 259 -9.38 10.26 -5.73
CA VAL A 259 -8.69 9.08 -6.27
C VAL A 259 -8.59 9.22 -7.80
N LYS A 260 -7.47 8.82 -8.40
CA LYS A 260 -7.29 8.78 -9.86
C LYS A 260 -7.94 7.52 -10.45
N GLY A 261 -8.09 7.47 -11.78
CA GLY A 261 -8.70 6.31 -12.45
C GLY A 261 -7.92 4.99 -12.26
N ASP A 262 -6.65 5.06 -11.84
CA ASP A 262 -5.81 3.91 -11.54
C ASP A 262 -5.94 3.38 -10.10
N GLY A 263 -6.84 3.96 -9.28
CA GLY A 263 -7.03 3.58 -7.88
C GLY A 263 -6.05 4.24 -6.89
N SER A 264 -5.14 5.13 -7.34
CA SER A 264 -4.24 5.85 -6.44
C SER A 264 -4.91 7.09 -5.83
N ILE A 265 -4.78 7.26 -4.52
CA ILE A 265 -5.23 8.46 -3.81
C ILE A 265 -4.33 9.63 -4.22
N HIS A 266 -4.95 10.63 -4.86
CA HIS A 266 -4.28 11.86 -5.28
C HIS A 266 -4.13 12.84 -4.13
N THR A 267 -5.19 13.08 -3.36
CA THR A 267 -5.19 14.00 -2.21
C THR A 267 -6.38 13.71 -1.30
N ALA A 268 -6.31 14.18 -0.06
CA ALA A 268 -7.38 14.13 0.92
C ALA A 268 -7.34 15.37 1.81
N TYR A 269 -8.51 15.91 2.15
CA TYR A 269 -8.61 17.12 2.96
C TYR A 269 -9.98 17.26 3.63
N PRO A 270 -10.05 17.95 4.78
CA PRO A 270 -11.31 18.29 5.41
C PRO A 270 -11.96 19.46 4.66
N LYS A 271 -13.16 19.25 4.13
CA LYS A 271 -13.86 20.25 3.30
C LYS A 271 -14.59 21.30 4.13
N SER A 272 -15.19 20.91 5.25
CA SER A 272 -15.96 21.79 6.13
C SER A 272 -16.05 21.24 7.55
N GLY A 273 -16.30 22.12 8.51
CA GLY A 273 -16.52 21.80 9.92
C GLY A 273 -16.07 22.93 10.83
N GLY A 274 -16.58 22.96 12.06
CA GLY A 274 -16.24 23.99 13.04
C GLY A 274 -14.79 23.95 13.54
N SER A 275 -14.07 22.86 13.27
CA SER A 275 -12.63 22.73 13.58
C SER A 275 -11.76 22.73 12.32
N VAL A 276 -12.32 23.05 11.15
CA VAL A 276 -11.59 23.07 9.88
C VAL A 276 -11.16 24.50 9.54
N GLU A 277 -9.87 24.76 9.73
CA GLU A 277 -9.24 26.03 9.36
C GLU A 277 -8.83 26.03 7.89
N LYS A 278 -8.92 27.20 7.23
CA LYS A 278 -8.51 27.35 5.83
C LYS A 278 -7.59 28.54 5.64
N TRP A 279 -6.55 28.35 4.85
CA TRP A 279 -5.76 29.47 4.31
C TRP A 279 -6.28 29.83 2.92
N SER A 280 -6.60 31.10 2.70
CA SER A 280 -7.05 31.63 1.40
C SER A 280 -5.93 32.47 0.79
N PHE A 281 -5.32 32.00 -0.31
CA PHE A 281 -4.32 32.75 -1.05
C PHE A 281 -4.87 34.08 -1.60
N PRO A 282 -6.10 34.14 -2.17
CA PRO A 282 -6.68 35.41 -2.60
C PRO A 282 -6.90 36.43 -1.48
N ALA A 283 -7.21 35.97 -0.27
CA ALA A 283 -7.39 36.85 0.89
C ALA A 283 -6.07 37.18 1.59
N GLY A 284 -5.05 36.35 1.41
CA GLY A 284 -3.82 36.39 2.21
C GLY A 284 -4.11 36.20 3.70
N ASP A 285 -5.15 35.42 4.05
CA ASP A 285 -5.57 35.24 5.43
C ASP A 285 -6.22 33.89 5.72
N TRP A 286 -6.36 33.60 7.02
CA TRP A 286 -7.11 32.48 7.55
C TRP A 286 -8.62 32.76 7.47
N VAL A 287 -9.41 31.78 7.01
CA VAL A 287 -10.87 31.88 6.75
C VAL A 287 -11.63 30.63 7.17
#